data_AF-A0A9E3ISG8-F1
#
_entry.id   AF-A0A9E3ISG8-F1
#
_cell.length_a   1.000
_cell.length_b   1.000
_cell.length_c   1.000
_cell.angle_alpha   90.00
_cell.angle_beta   90.00
_cell.angle_gamma   90.00
#
_symmetry.space_group_name_H-M   'P 1'
#
loop_
_entity.id
_entity.type
_entity.pdbx_description
1 polymer ?
#
loop_
_entity_poly.entity_id
_entity_poly.type
_entity_poly.pdbx_seq_one_letter_code
_entity_poly.pdbx_strand_id
1 'polypeptide(L)'
;MLDLELLAAPDAELLPLADAKAHVSVEADDDSQDAEIAAYVAAAVGHLDGYAGILGRALAQQSWRLYLDAFPAWTLGLPLPPLISVQSVKYLDSTDGTLRALDPTLYLVMAGERAELTPAFGQVWPIARYQARAVTIDFTCGWPAPTGGDPWPSKLQPVIAALKLMTGDLYQNRETAILDGRTAEIPMSATVERLLRPLRVPRF
;
A
#
# COMPACT_ATOMS: atom_id res chain seq x y z
N MET A 1 -5.50 -8.24 -14.99
CA MET A 1 -5.45 -7.20 -13.95
C MET A 1 -5.66 -7.89 -12.61
N LEU A 2 -4.91 -7.54 -11.57
CA LEU A 2 -5.09 -8.16 -10.24
C LEU A 2 -6.45 -7.74 -9.67
N ASP A 3 -7.18 -8.68 -9.09
CA ASP A 3 -8.47 -8.44 -8.41
C ASP A 3 -8.22 -8.42 -6.90
N LEU A 4 -8.33 -7.24 -6.30
CA LEU A 4 -7.96 -6.95 -4.92
C LEU A 4 -9.13 -6.24 -4.21
N GLU A 5 -9.39 -6.65 -2.98
CA GLU A 5 -10.41 -6.06 -2.11
C GLU A 5 -9.75 -5.65 -0.79
N LEU A 6 -9.97 -4.40 -0.37
CA LEU A 6 -9.49 -3.89 0.91
C LEU A 6 -10.37 -4.45 2.03
N LEU A 7 -9.78 -5.19 2.97
CA LEU A 7 -10.47 -5.74 4.13
C LEU A 7 -10.40 -4.81 5.34
N ALA A 8 -9.25 -4.17 5.56
CA ALA A 8 -9.03 -3.21 6.62
C ALA A 8 -8.08 -2.11 6.14
N ALA A 9 -8.53 -0.86 6.25
CA ALA A 9 -7.73 0.33 5.98
C ALA A 9 -6.61 0.49 7.02
N PRO A 10 -5.55 1.26 6.71
CA PRO A 10 -4.52 1.56 7.69
C PRO A 10 -5.04 2.44 8.83
N ASP A 11 -4.80 2.01 10.07
CA ASP A 11 -5.18 2.74 11.28
C ASP A 11 -4.15 3.79 11.71
N ALA A 12 -2.92 3.69 11.18
CA ALA A 12 -1.81 4.54 11.58
C ALA A 12 -1.60 5.70 10.60
N GLU A 13 -1.52 6.92 11.13
CA GLU A 13 -1.20 8.11 10.35
C GLU A 13 0.29 8.14 10.00
N LEU A 14 0.60 8.17 8.69
CA LEU A 14 1.98 8.29 8.20
C LEU A 14 2.58 9.67 8.50
N LEU A 15 1.75 10.70 8.42
CA LEU A 15 2.10 12.09 8.70
C LEU A 15 1.04 12.65 9.67
N PRO A 16 1.32 12.68 10.98
CA PRO A 16 0.40 13.26 11.95
C PRO A 16 0.09 14.72 11.63
N LEU A 17 -1.12 15.17 11.95
CA LEU A 17 -1.56 16.54 11.66
C LEU A 17 -0.62 17.61 12.24
N ALA A 18 -0.13 17.43 13.46
CA ALA A 18 0.82 18.35 14.09
C ALA A 18 2.11 18.53 13.28
N ASP A 19 2.62 17.43 12.70
CA ASP A 19 3.80 17.44 11.83
C ASP A 19 3.53 18.12 10.49
N ALA A 20 2.33 17.95 9.94
CA ALA A 20 1.90 18.63 8.72
C ALA A 20 1.76 20.14 8.95
N LYS A 21 1.12 20.57 10.05
CA LYS A 21 1.01 21.97 10.47
C LYS A 21 2.37 22.62 10.65
N ALA A 22 3.27 21.95 11.37
CA ALA A 22 4.64 22.42 11.54
C ALA A 22 5.37 22.60 10.19
N HIS A 23 5.12 21.73 9.21
CA HIS A 23 5.71 21.86 7.88
C HIS A 23 5.19 23.08 7.09
N VAL A 24 3.88 23.37 7.18
CA VAL A 24 3.26 24.53 6.51
C VAL A 24 3.32 25.82 7.33
N SER A 25 4.02 25.80 8.47
CA SER A 25 4.17 26.94 9.39
C SER A 25 2.84 27.44 9.97
N VAL A 26 1.92 26.53 10.29
CA VAL A 26 0.70 26.80 11.05
C VAL A 26 0.93 26.45 12.52
N GLU A 27 0.53 27.35 13.43
CA GLU A 27 0.69 27.17 14.87
C GLU A 27 -0.10 25.96 15.38
N ALA A 28 0.42 25.29 16.41
CA ALA A 28 -0.15 24.02 16.87
C ALA A 28 -1.57 24.17 17.45
N ASP A 29 -1.87 25.31 18.07
CA ASP A 29 -3.14 25.67 18.70
C ASP A 29 -4.16 26.31 17.75
N ASP A 30 -3.78 26.65 16.51
CA ASP A 30 -4.69 27.14 15.48
C ASP A 30 -5.41 25.97 14.79
N ASP A 31 -6.68 25.72 15.12
CA ASP A 31 -7.49 24.64 14.58
C ASP A 31 -8.28 25.02 13.32
N SER A 32 -8.20 26.29 12.88
CA SER A 32 -9.04 26.82 11.80
C SER A 32 -8.79 26.16 10.44
N GLN A 33 -7.61 25.59 10.24
CA GLN A 33 -7.16 24.96 8.99
C GLN A 33 -6.95 23.45 9.11
N ASP A 34 -7.24 22.85 10.27
CA ASP A 34 -6.96 21.44 10.55
C ASP A 34 -7.65 20.51 9.55
N ALA A 35 -8.92 20.78 9.22
CA ALA A 35 -9.69 19.98 8.27
C ALA A 35 -9.12 20.04 6.84
N GLU A 36 -8.61 21.20 6.43
CA GLU A 36 -8.03 21.41 5.09
C GLU A 36 -6.67 20.73 4.97
N ILE A 37 -5.81 20.90 5.99
CA ILE A 37 -4.48 20.25 6.04
C ILE A 37 -4.64 18.72 6.10
N ALA A 38 -5.57 18.20 6.90
CA ALA A 38 -5.85 16.77 6.96
C ALA A 38 -6.31 16.22 5.59
N ALA A 39 -7.12 16.97 4.84
CA ALA A 39 -7.54 16.59 3.50
C ALA A 39 -6.36 16.55 2.51
N TYR A 40 -5.43 17.49 2.58
CA TYR A 40 -4.22 17.47 1.75
C TYR A 40 -3.30 16.30 2.08
N VAL A 41 -3.11 15.99 3.36
CA VAL A 41 -2.36 14.79 3.77
C VAL A 41 -3.03 13.53 3.23
N ALA A 42 -4.36 13.40 3.37
CA ALA A 42 -5.10 12.26 2.86
C ALA A 42 -4.98 12.12 1.33
N ALA A 43 -5.04 13.23 0.58
CA ALA A 43 -4.85 13.25 -0.87
C ALA A 43 -3.43 12.80 -1.26
N ALA A 44 -2.40 13.31 -0.57
CA ALA A 44 -1.02 12.93 -0.81
C ALA A 44 -0.76 11.45 -0.47
N VAL A 45 -1.30 10.95 0.65
CA VAL A 45 -1.23 9.54 1.03
C VAL A 45 -1.93 8.68 -0.02
N GLY A 46 -3.15 9.02 -0.44
CA GLY A 46 -3.89 8.27 -1.46
C GLY A 46 -3.21 8.24 -2.83
N HIS A 47 -2.40 9.25 -3.16
CA HIS A 47 -1.58 9.25 -4.39
C HIS A 47 -0.41 8.26 -4.30
N LEU A 48 0.17 8.07 -3.12
CA LEU A 48 1.36 7.26 -2.89
C LEU A 48 1.05 5.81 -2.52
N ASP A 49 0.05 5.60 -1.66
CA ASP A 49 -0.26 4.33 -0.99
C ASP A 49 -1.15 3.38 -1.81
N GLY A 50 -0.99 2.10 -1.51
CA GLY A 50 -1.92 1.05 -1.91
C GLY A 50 -1.80 0.64 -3.38
N TYR A 51 -2.80 -0.12 -3.83
CA TYR A 51 -2.82 -0.69 -5.18
C TYR A 51 -2.97 0.35 -6.27
N ALA A 52 -3.77 1.39 -6.03
CA ALA A 52 -3.96 2.51 -6.95
C ALA A 52 -2.82 3.53 -6.90
N GLY A 53 -2.05 3.58 -5.81
CA GLY A 53 -0.95 4.51 -5.62
C GLY A 53 0.21 4.31 -6.60
N ILE A 54 1.03 5.34 -6.76
CA ILE A 54 2.17 5.32 -7.69
C ILE A 54 3.33 4.43 -7.23
N LEU A 55 3.40 4.08 -5.94
CA LEU A 55 4.46 3.23 -5.39
C LEU A 55 4.16 1.74 -5.58
N GLY A 56 2.89 1.37 -5.77
CA GLY A 56 2.45 -0.01 -5.92
C GLY A 56 2.69 -0.86 -4.67
N ARG A 57 2.61 -0.24 -3.48
CA ARG A 57 3.04 -0.82 -2.21
C ARG A 57 2.16 -0.30 -1.07
N ALA A 58 2.08 -1.05 0.02
CA ALA A 58 1.43 -0.58 1.24
C ALA A 58 2.44 0.18 2.11
N LEU A 59 2.13 1.41 2.49
CA LEU A 59 2.95 2.31 3.30
C LEU A 59 2.68 2.13 4.79
N ALA A 60 1.41 2.00 5.17
CA ALA A 60 1.00 1.65 6.52
C ALA A 60 0.36 0.25 6.53
N GLN A 61 0.37 -0.40 7.69
CA GLN A 61 -0.23 -1.72 7.89
C GLN A 61 -1.71 -1.71 7.48
N GLN A 62 -2.08 -2.60 6.56
CA GLN A 62 -3.43 -2.74 6.04
C GLN A 62 -3.67 -4.19 5.60
N SER A 63 -4.94 -4.60 5.51
CA SER A 63 -5.31 -5.98 5.15
C SER A 63 -6.07 -6.03 3.85
N TRP A 64 -5.67 -6.95 2.98
CA TRP A 64 -6.19 -7.12 1.63
C TRP A 64 -6.58 -8.55 1.36
N ARG A 65 -7.52 -8.70 0.44
CA ARG A 65 -7.90 -9.96 -0.17
C ARG A 65 -7.52 -9.95 -1.64
N LEU A 66 -6.71 -10.92 -2.05
CA LEU A 66 -6.38 -11.19 -3.43
C LEU A 66 -7.25 -12.31 -3.96
N TYR A 67 -7.86 -12.08 -5.12
CA TYR A 67 -8.58 -13.09 -5.87
C TYR A 67 -7.78 -13.55 -7.09
N LEU A 68 -7.77 -14.85 -7.33
CA LEU A 68 -7.17 -15.48 -8.49
C LEU A 68 -8.11 -16.55 -9.06
N ASP A 69 -8.02 -16.78 -10.35
CA ASP A 69 -8.85 -17.78 -11.05
C ASP A 69 -8.30 -19.20 -10.88
N ALA A 70 -7.00 -19.33 -10.59
CA ALA A 70 -6.32 -20.59 -10.29
C ALA A 70 -5.00 -20.32 -9.55
N PHE A 71 -4.45 -21.34 -8.91
CA PHE A 71 -3.07 -21.28 -8.43
C PHE A 71 -2.09 -21.25 -9.62
N PRO A 72 -0.97 -20.50 -9.52
CA PRO A 72 0.09 -20.55 -10.51
C PRO A 72 0.79 -21.91 -10.46
N ALA A 73 1.64 -22.21 -11.45
CA ALA A 73 2.38 -23.46 -11.45
C ALA A 73 3.26 -23.59 -10.18
N TRP A 74 4.06 -22.57 -9.88
CA TRP A 74 5.10 -22.61 -8.83
C TRP A 74 4.91 -21.50 -7.80
N THR A 75 5.52 -20.34 -8.02
CA THR A 75 5.51 -19.24 -7.07
C THR A 75 4.32 -18.31 -7.34
N LEU A 76 3.64 -17.92 -6.28
CA LEU A 76 2.60 -16.92 -6.27
C LEU A 76 3.16 -15.64 -5.63
N GLY A 77 3.34 -14.59 -6.42
CA GLY A 77 3.72 -13.28 -5.90
C GLY A 77 2.52 -12.58 -5.29
N LEU A 78 2.65 -12.10 -4.05
CA LEU A 78 1.64 -11.25 -3.42
C LEU A 78 1.95 -9.78 -3.74
N PRO A 79 0.93 -9.01 -4.16
CA PRO A 79 1.11 -7.59 -4.42
C PRO A 79 1.26 -6.81 -3.10
N LEU A 80 1.57 -5.51 -3.23
CA LEU A 80 1.62 -4.56 -2.11
C LEU A 80 2.66 -4.90 -1.03
N PRO A 81 3.96 -5.00 -1.35
CA PRO A 81 4.97 -5.18 -0.30
C PRO A 81 5.02 -3.98 0.67
N PRO A 82 5.61 -4.15 1.87
CA PRO A 82 6.12 -5.41 2.39
C PRO A 82 4.99 -6.28 2.98
N LEU A 83 5.10 -7.60 2.82
CA LEU A 83 4.18 -8.54 3.46
C LEU A 83 4.51 -8.69 4.95
N ILE A 84 3.49 -8.57 5.81
CA ILE A 84 3.59 -8.87 7.24
C ILE A 84 3.22 -10.33 7.49
N SER A 85 2.04 -10.75 7.04
CA SER A 85 1.54 -12.11 7.27
C SER A 85 0.44 -12.49 6.28
N VAL A 86 0.26 -13.79 6.06
CA VAL A 86 -0.90 -14.34 5.34
C VAL A 86 -1.85 -14.96 6.37
N GLN A 87 -3.10 -14.51 6.40
CA GLN A 87 -4.12 -15.01 7.33
C GLN A 87 -4.78 -16.28 6.82
N SER A 88 -5.09 -16.34 5.52
CA SER A 88 -5.67 -17.55 4.95
C SER A 88 -5.46 -17.65 3.45
N VAL A 89 -5.32 -18.89 2.98
CA VAL A 89 -5.38 -19.26 1.58
C VAL A 89 -6.57 -20.20 1.43
N LYS A 90 -7.55 -19.82 0.62
CA LYS A 90 -8.77 -20.59 0.38
C LYS A 90 -8.92 -20.84 -1.10
N TYR A 91 -9.51 -21.97 -1.47
CA TYR A 91 -9.77 -22.31 -2.85
C TYR A 91 -11.06 -23.13 -2.98
N LEU A 92 -11.69 -23.04 -4.14
CA LEU A 92 -12.79 -23.94 -4.50
C LEU A 92 -12.22 -25.23 -5.06
N ASP A 93 -12.55 -26.36 -4.45
CA ASP A 93 -12.07 -27.67 -4.89
C ASP A 93 -12.61 -28.01 -6.29
N SER A 94 -11.75 -28.55 -7.15
CA SER A 94 -12.14 -28.89 -8.53
C SER A 94 -13.19 -30.01 -8.62
N THR A 95 -13.31 -30.85 -7.59
CA THR A 95 -14.14 -32.06 -7.63
C THR A 95 -15.60 -31.77 -7.29
N ASP A 96 -15.82 -31.08 -6.16
CA ASP A 96 -17.16 -30.83 -5.60
C ASP A 96 -17.52 -29.33 -5.58
N GLY A 97 -16.58 -28.44 -5.89
CA GLY A 97 -16.78 -26.99 -5.85
C GLY A 97 -16.89 -26.40 -4.44
N THR A 98 -16.54 -27.16 -3.40
CA THR A 98 -16.58 -26.69 -2.01
C THR A 98 -15.43 -25.74 -1.72
N LEU A 99 -15.69 -24.72 -0.91
CA LEU A 99 -14.63 -23.82 -0.43
C LEU A 99 -13.81 -24.52 0.65
N ARG A 100 -12.52 -24.71 0.39
CA ARG A 100 -11.56 -25.33 1.31
C ARG A 100 -10.50 -24.31 1.72
N ALA A 101 -10.14 -24.34 2.99
CA ALA A 101 -8.95 -23.65 3.48
C ALA A 101 -7.74 -24.55 3.23
N LEU A 102 -6.70 -24.00 2.61
CA LEU A 102 -5.43 -24.70 2.43
C LEU A 102 -4.67 -24.71 3.75
N ASP A 103 -4.23 -25.89 4.17
CA ASP A 103 -3.42 -26.06 5.38
C ASP A 103 -2.11 -25.25 5.26
N PRO A 104 -1.78 -24.38 6.24
CA PRO A 104 -0.53 -23.62 6.27
C PRO A 104 0.75 -24.46 6.16
N THR A 105 0.71 -25.75 6.50
CA THR A 105 1.86 -26.66 6.36
C THR A 105 2.18 -27.04 4.91
N LEU A 106 1.23 -26.83 3.98
CA LEU A 106 1.38 -27.18 2.57
C LEU A 106 2.01 -26.07 1.72
N TYR A 107 2.24 -24.88 2.29
CA TYR A 107 2.90 -23.77 1.61
C TYR A 107 3.89 -23.04 2.52
N LEU A 108 4.87 -22.40 1.90
CA LEU A 108 5.85 -21.54 2.56
C LEU A 108 5.55 -20.09 2.22
N VAL A 109 5.65 -19.23 3.23
CA VAL A 109 5.47 -17.78 3.11
C VAL A 109 6.83 -17.10 3.17
N MET A 110 7.20 -16.40 2.10
CA MET A 110 8.29 -15.44 2.13
C MET A 110 7.72 -14.04 2.39
N ALA A 111 7.93 -13.54 3.61
CA ALA A 111 7.47 -12.23 4.06
C ALA A 111 8.52 -11.13 3.83
N GLY A 112 8.09 -9.87 3.86
CA GLY A 112 8.92 -8.69 3.62
C GLY A 112 8.78 -8.14 2.20
N GLU A 113 9.87 -7.58 1.65
CA GLU A 113 9.87 -6.87 0.36
C GLU A 113 9.56 -7.78 -0.82
N ARG A 114 9.97 -9.04 -0.73
CA ARG A 114 9.67 -10.07 -1.70
C ARG A 114 8.59 -10.98 -1.13
N ALA A 115 7.35 -10.56 -1.34
CA ALA A 115 6.16 -11.24 -0.83
C ALA A 115 5.76 -12.39 -1.77
N GLU A 116 6.06 -13.63 -1.38
CA GLU A 116 5.81 -14.80 -2.22
C GLU A 116 5.24 -15.98 -1.41
N LEU A 117 4.33 -16.72 -2.04
CA LEU A 117 3.84 -18.02 -1.59
C LEU A 117 4.36 -19.10 -2.53
N THR A 118 4.87 -20.19 -1.95
CA THR A 118 5.34 -21.37 -2.70
C THR A 118 4.81 -22.64 -2.06
N PRO A 119 4.54 -23.71 -2.80
CA PRO A 119 4.26 -25.01 -2.20
C PRO A 119 5.42 -25.44 -1.30
N ALA A 120 5.13 -26.09 -0.18
CA ALA A 120 6.15 -26.68 0.66
C ALA A 120 6.93 -27.76 -0.11
N PHE A 121 8.12 -28.11 0.38
CA PHE A 121 8.98 -29.09 -0.29
C PHE A 121 8.23 -30.43 -0.51
N GLY A 122 8.21 -30.89 -1.75
CA GLY A 122 7.50 -32.12 -2.15
C GLY A 122 5.98 -31.97 -2.29
N GLN A 123 5.43 -30.76 -2.11
CA GLN A 123 4.02 -30.45 -2.31
C GLN A 123 3.79 -29.73 -3.63
N VAL A 124 2.53 -29.73 -4.07
CA VAL A 124 2.04 -28.95 -5.21
C VAL A 124 0.77 -28.20 -4.79
N TRP A 125 0.43 -27.14 -5.51
CA TRP A 125 -0.85 -26.48 -5.29
C TRP A 125 -2.00 -27.45 -5.55
N PRO A 126 -3.07 -27.43 -4.74
CA PRO A 126 -4.29 -28.15 -5.06
C PRO A 126 -4.87 -27.66 -6.38
N ILE A 127 -5.64 -28.53 -7.05
CA ILE A 127 -6.36 -28.16 -8.25
C ILE A 127 -7.61 -27.37 -7.83
N ALA A 128 -7.55 -26.05 -8.04
CA ALA A 128 -8.71 -25.19 -7.89
C ALA A 128 -9.68 -25.39 -9.07
N ARG A 129 -10.97 -25.21 -8.81
CA ARG A 129 -12.00 -25.22 -9.84
C ARG A 129 -11.73 -24.12 -10.87
N TYR A 130 -11.85 -24.45 -12.16
CA TYR A 130 -11.65 -23.49 -13.26
C TYR A 130 -12.82 -22.49 -13.35
N GLN A 131 -12.77 -21.43 -12.55
CA GLN A 131 -13.73 -20.34 -12.58
C GLN A 131 -13.11 -19.05 -12.04
N ALA A 132 -13.78 -17.92 -12.29
CA ALA A 132 -13.34 -16.64 -11.76
C ALA A 132 -13.27 -16.66 -10.21
N ARG A 133 -12.23 -16.05 -9.65
CA ARG A 133 -12.03 -15.89 -8.18
C ARG A 133 -12.06 -17.23 -7.42
N ALA A 134 -11.62 -18.32 -8.03
CA ALA A 134 -11.61 -19.65 -7.42
C ALA A 134 -10.64 -19.77 -6.23
N VAL A 135 -9.61 -18.93 -6.19
CA VAL A 135 -8.62 -18.84 -5.10
C VAL A 135 -8.75 -17.48 -4.45
N THR A 136 -8.76 -17.46 -3.11
CA THR A 136 -8.87 -16.26 -2.29
C THR A 136 -7.77 -16.27 -1.24
N ILE A 137 -7.00 -15.18 -1.16
CA ILE A 137 -5.88 -15.06 -0.22
C ILE A 137 -6.06 -13.79 0.60
N ASP A 138 -6.17 -13.96 1.91
CA ASP A 138 -6.24 -12.86 2.87
C ASP A 138 -4.84 -12.65 3.45
N PHE A 139 -4.30 -11.45 3.29
CA PHE A 139 -2.97 -11.08 3.76
C PHE A 139 -2.93 -9.67 4.36
N THR A 140 -2.00 -9.44 5.29
CA THR A 140 -1.66 -8.13 5.83
C THR A 140 -0.31 -7.69 5.31
N CYS A 141 -0.26 -6.47 4.81
CA CYS A 141 0.94 -5.85 4.27
C CYS A 141 1.09 -4.42 4.77
N GLY A 142 2.23 -3.81 4.48
CA GLY A 142 2.59 -2.47 4.95
C GLY A 142 3.62 -2.53 6.06
N TRP A 143 4.07 -1.35 6.49
CA TRP A 143 4.93 -1.27 7.66
C TRP A 143 4.09 -1.15 8.93
N PRO A 144 4.45 -1.86 10.01
CA PRO A 144 3.79 -1.68 11.30
C PRO A 144 4.09 -0.27 11.83
N ALA A 145 3.08 0.31 12.47
CA ALA A 145 3.24 1.60 13.12
C ALA A 145 4.32 1.52 14.21
N PRO A 146 5.16 2.55 14.33
CA PRO A 146 6.10 2.60 15.44
C PRO A 146 5.34 2.73 16.77
N THR A 147 5.85 2.07 17.80
CA THR A 147 5.29 2.13 19.16
C THR A 147 6.10 3.08 20.03
N GLY A 148 5.47 3.75 20.98
CA GLY A 148 6.20 4.53 22.00
C GLY A 148 6.83 5.84 21.51
N GLY A 149 6.35 6.39 20.38
CA GLY A 149 6.86 7.65 19.84
C GLY A 149 8.11 7.51 18.97
N ASP A 150 8.54 6.28 18.68
CA ASP A 150 9.60 6.01 17.72
C ASP A 150 9.21 6.50 16.31
N PRO A 151 10.18 6.90 15.47
CA PRO A 151 9.89 7.24 14.09
C PRO A 151 9.58 6.00 13.25
N TRP A 152 8.85 6.19 12.15
CA TRP A 152 8.69 5.15 11.14
C TRP A 152 10.05 4.62 10.65
N PRO A 153 10.14 3.35 10.18
CA PRO A 153 11.38 2.76 9.69
C PRO A 153 12.09 3.65 8.66
N SER A 154 13.43 3.59 8.62
CA SER A 154 14.26 4.44 7.76
C SER A 154 13.87 4.40 6.27
N LYS A 155 13.31 3.27 5.79
CA LYS A 155 12.78 3.13 4.43
C LYS A 155 11.57 4.02 4.13
N LEU A 156 10.77 4.39 5.14
CA LEU A 156 9.61 5.26 5.00
C LEU A 156 9.95 6.74 5.18
N GLN A 157 11.11 7.08 5.74
CA GLN A 157 11.51 8.48 5.91
C GLN A 157 11.50 9.30 4.61
N PRO A 158 11.96 8.77 3.45
CA PRO A 158 11.80 9.46 2.16
C PRO A 158 10.34 9.71 1.78
N VAL A 159 9.43 8.80 2.14
CA VAL A 159 7.99 8.93 1.88
C VAL A 159 7.38 10.01 2.74
N ILE A 160 7.74 10.06 4.03
CA ILE A 160 7.26 11.10 4.95
C ILE A 160 7.75 12.48 4.50
N ALA A 161 9.01 12.59 4.07
CA ALA A 161 9.54 13.82 3.50
C ALA A 161 8.79 14.23 2.21
N ALA A 162 8.49 13.27 1.33
CA ALA A 162 7.69 13.51 0.15
C ALA A 162 6.25 13.97 0.49
N LEU A 163 5.60 13.33 1.48
CA LEU A 163 4.27 13.72 1.96
C LEU A 163 4.27 15.16 2.49
N LYS A 164 5.29 15.55 3.25
CA LYS A 164 5.46 16.93 3.72
C LYS A 164 5.52 17.90 2.55
N LEU A 165 6.41 17.66 1.57
CA LEU A 165 6.54 18.50 0.38
C LEU A 165 5.24 18.58 -0.44
N MET A 166 4.58 17.45 -0.70
CA MET A 166 3.31 17.40 -1.43
C MET A 166 2.20 18.15 -0.70
N THR A 167 2.16 18.05 0.63
CA THR A 167 1.19 18.78 1.47
C THR A 167 1.45 20.29 1.40
N GLY A 168 2.72 20.70 1.44
CA GLY A 168 3.11 22.10 1.26
C GLY A 168 2.72 22.65 -0.11
N ASP A 169 2.93 21.87 -1.18
CA ASP A 169 2.55 22.25 -2.54
C ASP A 169 1.04 22.45 -2.67
N LEU A 170 0.23 21.53 -2.13
CA LEU A 170 -1.24 21.62 -2.12
C LEU A 170 -1.74 22.80 -1.28
N TYR A 171 -1.11 23.06 -0.14
CA TYR A 171 -1.48 24.15 0.75
C TYR A 171 -1.22 25.54 0.15
N GLN A 172 -0.07 25.69 -0.54
CA GLN A 172 0.31 26.95 -1.19
C GLN A 172 -0.46 27.19 -2.50
N ASN A 173 -0.77 26.13 -3.25
CA ASN A 173 -1.38 26.22 -4.56
C ASN A 173 -2.78 25.61 -4.56
N ARG A 174 -3.76 26.41 -4.12
CA ARG A 174 -5.18 26.00 -4.03
C ARG A 174 -5.94 26.07 -5.35
N GLU A 175 -5.29 26.60 -6.39
CA GLU A 175 -5.84 26.76 -7.73
C GLU A 175 -4.81 26.27 -8.76
N THR A 176 -5.27 25.97 -9.98
CA THR A 176 -4.39 25.61 -11.09
C THR A 176 -3.40 26.75 -11.36
N ALA A 177 -2.10 26.44 -11.32
CA ALA A 177 -1.08 27.43 -11.62
C ALA A 177 -1.15 27.87 -13.09
N ILE A 178 -1.04 29.18 -13.31
CA ILE A 178 -1.01 29.80 -14.64
C ILE A 178 0.31 30.56 -14.75
N LEU A 179 1.13 30.18 -15.74
CA LEU A 179 2.38 30.88 -16.07
C LEU A 179 2.29 31.34 -17.53
N ASP A 180 2.49 32.63 -17.77
CA ASP A 180 2.45 33.23 -19.12
C ASP A 180 1.17 32.89 -19.92
N GLY A 181 0.01 32.93 -19.26
CA GLY A 181 -1.29 32.71 -19.90
C GLY A 181 -1.58 31.25 -20.29
N ARG A 182 -0.75 30.29 -19.88
CA ARG A 182 -0.98 28.85 -20.06
C ARG A 182 -1.10 28.15 -18.72
N THR A 183 -1.89 27.09 -18.69
CA THR A 183 -1.92 26.15 -17.57
C THR A 183 -0.50 25.60 -17.40
N ALA A 184 0.12 25.91 -16.26
CA ALA A 184 1.43 25.39 -15.91
C ALA A 184 1.23 24.19 -14.98
N GLU A 185 1.85 23.06 -15.31
CA GLU A 185 1.99 21.99 -14.33
C GLU A 185 2.87 22.53 -13.20
N ILE A 186 2.39 22.47 -11.96
CA ILE A 186 3.24 22.65 -10.79
C ILE A 186 4.18 21.44 -10.81
N PRO A 187 5.47 21.62 -11.14
CA PRO A 187 6.36 20.48 -11.28
C PRO A 187 6.46 19.82 -9.91
N MET A 188 6.07 18.55 -9.80
CA MET A 188 6.35 17.79 -8.59
C MET A 188 7.86 17.89 -8.36
N SER A 189 8.24 18.35 -7.16
CA SER A 189 9.64 18.63 -6.86
C SER A 189 10.51 17.45 -7.31
N ALA A 190 11.54 17.70 -8.13
CA ALA A 190 12.44 16.65 -8.60
C ALA A 190 13.06 15.85 -7.45
N THR A 191 13.11 16.47 -6.26
CA THR A 191 13.48 15.83 -4.99
C THR A 191 12.45 14.76 -4.58
N VAL A 192 11.15 15.04 -4.63
CA VAL A 192 10.08 14.09 -4.33
C VAL A 192 10.19 12.87 -5.25
N GLU A 193 10.33 13.08 -6.56
CA GLU A 193 10.48 11.97 -7.49
C GLU A 193 11.73 11.11 -7.17
N ARG A 194 12.86 11.75 -6.88
CA ARG A 194 14.11 11.06 -6.52
C ARG A 194 13.99 10.28 -5.19
N LEU A 195 13.28 10.83 -4.20
CA LEU A 195 13.03 10.16 -2.91
C LEU A 195 12.13 8.94 -3.07
N LEU A 196 11.12 9.02 -3.94
CA LEU A 196 10.13 7.97 -4.13
C LEU A 196 10.58 6.88 -5.12
N ARG A 197 11.42 7.22 -6.10
CA ARG A 197 11.90 6.29 -7.14
C ARG A 197 12.43 4.95 -6.62
N PRO A 198 13.28 4.87 -5.59
CA PRO A 198 13.79 3.58 -5.09
C PRO A 198 12.73 2.71 -4.40
N LEU A 199 11.59 3.28 -4.00
CA LEU A 199 10.52 2.59 -3.29
C LEU A 199 9.40 2.09 -4.23
N ARG A 200 9.42 2.52 -5.49
CA ARG A 200 8.47 2.08 -6.52
C ARG A 200 8.67 0.60 -6.82
N VAL A 201 7.58 -0.15 -6.71
CA VAL A 201 7.54 -1.54 -7.14
C VAL A 201 7.23 -1.58 -8.63
N PRO A 202 8.09 -2.20 -9.47
CA PRO A 202 7.78 -2.40 -10.88
C PRO A 202 6.48 -3.20 -11.01
N ARG A 203 5.48 -2.66 -11.70
CA ARG A 203 4.32 -3.44 -12.12
C ARG A 203 4.75 -4.31 -13.31
N PHE A 204 4.76 -5.62 -13.14
CA PHE A 204 5.00 -6.60 -14.22
C PHE A 204 3.71 -6.92 -14.97
#